data_AF-V5ABD6-F1
#
_entry.id   AF-V5ABD6-F1
#
_cell.length_a   1.000
_cell.length_b   1.000
_cell.length_c   1.000
_cell.angle_alpha   90.00
_cell.angle_beta   90.00
_cell.angle_gamma   90.00
#
_symmetry.space_group_name_H-M   'P 1'
#
loop_
_entity.id
_entity.type
_entity.pdbx_description
1 polymer ?
#
loop_
_entity_poly.entity_id
_entity_poly.type
_entity_poly.pdbx_seq_one_letter_code
_entity_poly.pdbx_strand_id
1 'polypeptide(L)'
;MSQHQDNELEKTPGYTTETELVRRYDRPVKVSDAVTSTVTEAIDQWSELSTSPPLWEFVDADKLDGLFKTKANDDSTFRPSVEFNFQGCRVVVLYGPSIRVIIDRYP
;
A
#
# COMPACT_ATOMS: atom_id res chain seq x y z
N MET A 1 15.37 -29.16 2.97
CA MET A 1 13.96 -28.75 2.78
C MET A 1 13.82 -27.41 3.49
N SER A 2 14.04 -26.31 2.76
CA SER A 2 13.98 -24.97 3.34
C SER A 2 12.56 -24.46 3.17
N GLN A 3 11.84 -24.35 4.28
CA GLN A 3 10.52 -23.73 4.33
C GLN A 3 10.74 -22.23 4.11
N HIS A 4 10.47 -21.77 2.89
CA HIS A 4 10.19 -20.36 2.64
C HIS A 4 8.87 -20.07 3.35
N GLN A 5 8.98 -19.44 4.51
CA GLN A 5 7.83 -18.96 5.24
C GLN A 5 7.36 -17.71 4.50
N ASP A 6 6.50 -17.91 3.51
CA ASP A 6 5.68 -16.84 2.93
C ASP A 6 4.89 -16.24 4.09
N ASN A 7 5.39 -15.10 4.57
CA ASN A 7 4.70 -14.28 5.55
C ASN A 7 3.55 -13.60 4.80
N GLU A 8 2.48 -14.36 4.53
CA GLU A 8 1.23 -13.82 4.00
C GLU A 8 0.76 -12.77 5.00
N LEU A 9 0.96 -11.50 4.64
CA LEU A 9 0.37 -10.38 5.34
C LEU A 9 -1.13 -10.68 5.47
N GLU A 10 -1.64 -10.84 6.70
CA GLU A 10 -3.06 -11.08 6.91
C GLU A 10 -3.85 -9.87 6.42
N LYS A 11 -4.31 -9.95 5.16
CA LYS A 11 -5.14 -8.96 4.48
C LYS A 11 -6.56 -9.09 5.06
N THR A 12 -7.01 -8.14 5.87
CA THR A 12 -8.44 -8.01 6.18
C THR A 12 -9.19 -7.67 4.87
N PRO A 13 -10.48 -8.04 4.71
CA PRO A 13 -11.15 -7.88 3.42
C PRO A 13 -11.23 -6.41 3.03
N GLY A 14 -10.49 -6.07 1.98
CA GLY A 14 -10.67 -4.84 1.23
C GLY A 14 -11.70 -5.03 0.12
N TYR A 15 -11.80 -4.08 -0.80
CA TYR A 15 -12.61 -4.24 -2.02
C TYR A 15 -11.76 -4.00 -3.26
N THR A 16 -12.25 -4.55 -4.37
CA THR A 16 -11.68 -4.36 -5.70
C THR A 16 -12.83 -4.00 -6.63
N THR A 17 -12.66 -2.94 -7.41
CA THR A 17 -13.54 -2.56 -8.53
C THR A 17 -12.73 -2.59 -9.82
N GLU A 18 -13.36 -2.21 -10.94
CA GLU A 18 -12.66 -2.10 -12.22
C GLU A 18 -11.53 -1.05 -12.19
N THR A 19 -11.65 -0.01 -11.36
CA THR A 19 -10.70 1.12 -11.31
C THR A 19 -10.01 1.30 -9.98
N GLU A 20 -10.43 0.59 -8.94
CA GLU A 20 -9.96 0.83 -7.58
C GLU A 20 -9.61 -0.47 -6.85
N LEU A 21 -8.43 -0.50 -6.24
CA LEU A 21 -7.96 -1.58 -5.38
C LEU A 21 -7.71 -1.05 -3.98
N VAL A 22 -8.48 -1.53 -3.00
CA VAL A 22 -8.32 -1.14 -1.59
C VAL A 22 -7.91 -2.34 -0.78
N ARG A 23 -6.80 -2.25 -0.06
CA ARG A 23 -6.34 -3.28 0.88
C ARG A 23 -6.14 -2.70 2.27
N ARG A 24 -6.49 -3.49 3.28
CA ARG A 24 -6.32 -3.17 4.68
C ARG A 24 -5.39 -4.19 5.32
N TYR A 25 -4.46 -3.68 6.12
CA TYR A 25 -3.49 -4.47 6.87
C TYR A 25 -3.59 -4.06 8.33
N ASP A 26 -3.94 -5.01 9.19
CA ASP A 26 -3.94 -4.78 10.63
C ASP A 26 -2.49 -4.80 11.16
N ARG A 27 -2.24 -4.02 12.21
CA ARG A 27 -0.90 -3.93 12.79
C ARG A 27 -0.59 -5.13 13.67
N PRO A 28 0.69 -5.54 13.79
CA PRO A 28 1.90 -4.85 13.29
C PRO A 28 2.24 -5.20 11.84
N VAL A 29 2.33 -4.20 10.96
CA VAL A 29 2.73 -4.34 9.55
C VAL A 29 3.53 -3.11 9.13
N LYS A 30 4.58 -3.30 8.34
CA LYS A 30 5.34 -2.18 7.77
C LYS A 30 4.55 -1.54 6.64
N VAL A 31 4.62 -0.22 6.53
CA VAL A 31 3.91 0.50 5.46
C VAL A 31 4.48 0.12 4.10
N SER A 32 5.80 0.01 4.01
CA SER A 32 6.53 -0.46 2.83
C SER A 32 6.02 -1.82 2.33
N ASP A 33 5.86 -2.79 3.23
CA ASP A 33 5.36 -4.14 2.89
C ASP A 33 3.89 -4.09 2.41
N ALA A 34 3.03 -3.35 3.12
CA ALA A 34 1.62 -3.18 2.76
C ALA A 34 1.45 -2.53 1.39
N VAL A 35 2.24 -1.49 1.11
CA VAL A 35 2.22 -0.76 -0.16
C VAL A 35 2.74 -1.65 -1.30
N THR A 36 3.88 -2.31 -1.11
CA THR A 36 4.47 -3.21 -2.12
C THR A 36 3.54 -4.36 -2.45
N SER A 37 2.93 -4.99 -1.44
CA SER A 37 1.98 -6.09 -1.65
C SER A 37 0.74 -5.64 -2.43
N THR A 38 0.20 -4.45 -2.11
CA THR A 38 -0.99 -3.92 -2.80
C THR A 38 -0.68 -3.48 -4.22
N VAL A 39 0.48 -2.86 -4.46
CA VAL A 39 0.91 -2.47 -5.81
C VAL A 39 1.18 -3.68 -6.69
N THR A 40 1.81 -4.72 -6.15
CA THR A 40 2.03 -5.99 -6.88
C THR A 40 0.68 -6.57 -7.32
N GLU A 41 -0.30 -6.58 -6.42
CA GLU A 41 -1.65 -7.04 -6.73
C GLU A 41 -2.37 -6.18 -7.78
N ALA A 42 -2.18 -4.86 -7.77
CA ALA A 42 -2.68 -3.98 -8.83
C ALA A 42 -2.03 -4.27 -10.18
N ILE A 43 -0.73 -4.56 -10.21
CA ILE A 43 -0.01 -4.94 -11.45
C ILE A 43 -0.54 -6.27 -12.00
N ASP A 44 -0.79 -7.25 -11.13
CA ASP A 44 -1.36 -8.55 -11.54
C ASP A 44 -2.79 -8.40 -12.09
N GLN A 45 -3.58 -7.48 -11.54
CA GLN A 45 -4.95 -7.20 -12.00
C GLN A 45 -5.00 -6.32 -13.25
N TRP A 46 -4.10 -5.36 -13.35
CA TRP A 46 -4.04 -4.38 -14.42
C TRP A 46 -2.68 -4.48 -15.11
N SER A 47 -2.58 -5.43 -16.03
CA SER A 47 -1.34 -5.77 -16.76
C SER A 47 -0.69 -4.59 -17.49
N GLU A 48 -1.46 -3.54 -17.79
CA GLU A 48 -0.99 -2.26 -18.34
C GLU A 48 0.02 -1.54 -17.41
N LEU A 49 0.01 -1.84 -16.11
CA LEU A 49 0.97 -1.33 -15.13
C LEU A 49 2.31 -2.09 -15.16
N SER A 50 2.33 -3.34 -15.65
CA SER A 50 3.53 -4.20 -15.65
C SER A 50 4.67 -3.70 -16.55
N THR A 51 4.40 -2.73 -17.44
CA THR A 51 5.38 -2.23 -18.42
C THR A 51 6.29 -1.13 -17.89
N SER A 52 6.16 -0.75 -16.62
CA SER A 52 6.83 0.42 -16.04
C SER A 52 7.80 0.06 -14.90
N PRO A 53 8.72 0.96 -14.54
CA PRO A 53 9.78 0.65 -13.57
C PRO A 53 9.21 0.28 -12.18
N PRO A 54 9.93 -0.53 -11.41
CA PRO A 54 9.47 -1.04 -10.12
C PRO A 54 9.24 0.09 -9.09
N LEU A 55 8.33 -0.15 -8.15
CA LEU A 55 7.85 0.85 -7.17
C LEU A 55 8.95 1.58 -6.39
N TRP A 56 10.06 0.91 -6.09
CA TRP A 56 11.20 1.48 -5.38
C TRP A 56 11.91 2.59 -6.17
N GLU A 57 11.73 2.67 -7.49
CA GLU A 57 12.25 3.78 -8.32
C GLU A 57 11.45 5.07 -8.13
N PHE A 58 10.19 4.98 -7.68
CA PHE A 58 9.30 6.12 -7.50
C PHE A 58 9.13 6.51 -6.04
N VAL A 59 9.28 5.55 -5.13
CA VAL A 59 9.02 5.75 -3.71
C VAL A 59 10.13 5.11 -2.90
N ASP A 60 10.78 5.93 -2.07
CA ASP A 60 11.66 5.45 -1.02
C ASP A 60 10.80 4.80 0.08
N ALA A 61 10.55 3.50 -0.09
CA ALA A 61 9.67 2.72 0.77
C ALA A 61 10.18 2.67 2.22
N ASP A 62 11.50 2.70 2.42
CA ASP A 62 12.11 2.78 3.76
C ASP A 62 11.85 4.14 4.42
N LYS A 63 11.76 5.22 3.64
CA LYS A 63 11.32 6.53 4.14
C LYS A 63 9.80 6.65 4.31
N LEU A 64 8.97 5.83 3.66
CA LEU A 64 7.51 5.82 3.90
C LEU A 64 7.20 5.51 5.36
N ASP A 65 7.90 4.55 5.96
CA ASP A 65 7.75 4.23 7.38
C ASP A 65 8.13 5.44 8.27
N GLY A 66 9.06 6.29 7.82
CA GLY A 66 9.47 7.52 8.49
C GLY A 66 8.56 8.74 8.27
N LEU A 67 7.68 8.72 7.24
CA LEU A 67 6.70 9.80 7.00
C LEU A 67 5.60 9.82 8.06
N PHE A 68 5.34 8.68 8.69
CA PHE A 68 4.32 8.54 9.71
C PHE A 68 4.93 8.65 11.11
N LYS A 69 4.92 9.86 11.70
CA LYS A 69 5.36 10.06 13.09
C LYS A 69 4.43 9.34 14.07
N THR A 70 5.00 8.74 15.12
CA THR A 70 4.30 8.03 16.20
C THR A 70 3.18 8.84 16.86
N LYS A 71 3.30 10.17 16.88
CA LYS A 71 2.28 11.08 17.44
C LYS A 71 0.96 11.07 16.67
N ALA A 72 0.95 10.56 15.45
CA ALA A 72 -0.29 10.36 14.70
C ALA A 72 -1.00 9.03 15.02
N ASN A 73 -0.45 8.22 15.95
CA ASN A 73 -1.17 7.12 16.58
C ASN A 73 -2.10 7.59 17.72
N ASP A 74 -1.87 8.77 18.30
CA ASP A 74 -2.67 9.30 19.40
C ASP A 74 -3.83 10.15 18.84
N ASP A 75 -4.94 9.46 18.61
CA ASP A 75 -6.30 9.91 18.93
C ASP A 75 -6.70 11.35 18.55
N SER A 76 -6.21 11.83 17.41
CA SER A 76 -6.70 13.05 16.79
C SER A 76 -7.36 12.71 15.46
N THR A 77 -8.44 13.42 15.16
CA THR A 77 -9.31 13.35 13.98
C THR A 77 -8.61 13.40 12.61
N PHE A 78 -7.28 13.43 12.58
CA PHE A 78 -6.43 13.46 11.41
C PHE A 78 -5.75 12.10 11.22
N ARG A 79 -6.23 11.30 10.26
CA ARG A 79 -5.49 10.12 9.79
C ARG A 79 -4.36 10.62 8.89
N PRO A 80 -3.08 10.40 9.22
CA PRO A 80 -2.01 10.68 8.28
C PRO A 80 -2.25 9.94 6.99
N SER A 81 -2.11 10.66 5.88
CA SER A 81 -2.13 10.07 4.57
C SER A 81 -0.93 10.51 3.77
N VAL A 82 -0.41 9.60 2.95
CA VAL A 82 0.54 9.90 1.90
C VAL A 82 -0.12 9.56 0.57
N GLU A 83 0.06 10.43 -0.40
CA GLU A 83 -0.48 10.27 -1.74
C GLU A 83 0.63 10.48 -2.76
N PHE A 84 0.73 9.59 -3.73
CA PHE A 84 1.67 9.70 -4.85
C PHE A 84 1.10 9.04 -6.10
N ASN A 85 1.59 9.46 -7.27
CA ASN A 85 1.26 8.82 -8.53
C ASN A 85 2.28 7.73 -8.85
N PHE A 86 1.82 6.55 -9.22
CA PHE A 86 2.62 5.43 -9.68
C PHE A 86 2.01 4.86 -10.95
N GLN A 87 2.74 4.97 -12.06
CA GLN A 87 2.36 4.38 -13.35
C GLN A 87 0.95 4.78 -13.83
N GLY A 88 0.58 6.06 -13.65
CA GLY A 88 -0.74 6.58 -14.01
C GLY A 88 -1.84 6.26 -12.99
N CYS A 89 -1.55 5.47 -11.97
CA CYS A 89 -2.42 5.25 -10.82
C CYS A 89 -2.11 6.22 -9.70
N ARG A 90 -3.15 6.63 -8.98
CA ARG A 90 -3.05 7.36 -7.72
C ARG A 90 -2.98 6.35 -6.59
N VAL A 91 -1.91 6.38 -5.80
CA VAL A 91 -1.73 5.54 -4.61
C VAL A 91 -1.92 6.40 -3.38
N VAL A 92 -2.88 6.04 -2.53
CA VAL A 92 -3.17 6.69 -1.26
C VAL A 92 -2.95 5.69 -0.13
N VAL A 93 -2.10 6.08 0.83
CA VAL A 93 -1.78 5.28 2.01
C VAL A 93 -2.33 6.00 3.22
N LEU A 94 -3.32 5.42 3.89
CA LEU A 94 -3.88 5.91 5.14
C LEU A 94 -3.23 5.14 6.30
N TYR A 95 -2.64 5.87 7.24
CA TYR A 95 -2.02 5.33 8.43
C TYR A 95 -2.90 5.59 9.65
N GLY A 96 -3.16 4.56 10.44
CA GLY A 96 -3.97 4.65 11.66
C GLY A 96 -3.88 3.32 12.43
N PRO A 97 -4.95 2.91 13.15
CA PRO A 97 -5.00 1.59 13.80
C PRO A 97 -4.76 0.41 12.85
N SER A 98 -5.06 0.62 11.57
CA SER A 98 -4.68 -0.25 10.45
C SER A 98 -4.04 0.61 9.35
N ILE A 99 -3.26 -0.02 8.48
CA ILE A 99 -2.76 0.59 7.25
C ILE A 99 -3.76 0.27 6.14
N ARG A 100 -4.25 1.29 5.45
CA ARG A 100 -5.09 1.13 4.26
C ARG A 100 -4.35 1.67 3.05
N VAL A 101 -4.20 0.85 2.02
CA VAL A 101 -3.62 1.23 0.74
C VAL A 101 -4.75 1.23 -0.29
N ILE A 102 -4.89 2.34 -1.00
CA ILE A 102 -5.88 2.56 -2.05
C ILE A 102 -5.09 2.83 -3.33
N ILE A 103 -5.35 2.08 -4.39
CA ILE A 103 -4.82 2.33 -5.72
C ILE A 103 -6.01 2.62 -6.62
N ASP A 104 -6.03 3.81 -7.18
CA ASP A 104 -7.05 4.29 -8.09
C ASP A 104 -6.42 4.52 -9.46
N ARG A 105 -6.87 3.80 -10.48
CA ARG A 105 -6.49 4.06 -11.87
C ARG A 105 -7.52 4.97 -12.49
N TYR A 106 -7.09 6.14 -12.95
CA TYR A 106 -7.94 7.01 -13.76
C TYR A 106 -8.33 6.27 -15.05
N PRO A 107 -9.60 6.36 -15.52
CA PRO A 107 -10.00 5.86 -16.82
C PRO A 107 -9.37 6.65 -17.97
#